data_AF-T0LG94-F1
#
_entry.id   AF-T0LG94-F1
#
_cell.length_a   1.000
_cell.length_b   1.000
_cell.length_c   1.000
_cell.angle_alpha   90.00
_cell.angle_beta   90.00
_cell.angle_gamma   90.00
#
_symmetry.space_group_name_H-M   'P 1'
#
loop_
_entity.id
_entity.type
_entity.pdbx_description
1 polymer ?
#
loop_
_entity_poly.entity_id
_entity_poly.type
_entity_poly.pdbx_seq_one_letter_code
_entity_poly.pdbx_strand_id
1 'polypeptide(L)'
;MTKAELHNPSNLKLPPLKIIKNTERQRNENDSFVKTFIRSKLLLDYEFNKLYLEILEQSKEIRSVKIITETELFKNYPYSFGKLFRPVKLEKLEDYLHPKSLEDKIIGAVVNSEESWIVGYKNLKQVPDKKREEFSNSVLKTRRKINNIIRQKICKLSSIMLNAVSAFEDKRKTQLSILSATVLQICKKCSAIISFEKFKVSTCTCGDRIVNTSQVTQAPIYYFNDSVINFLEKNCWFEHGVAHLLHKKNIETLVGVNVLGHSGVWHEIDVIAESRKNHTRFFCECKNTNITESDVFIFSGKMIDVGCTRGYIFTTSESDQPNIIRLARAKNIDIISSVFNKDKKILLEAIKEN
;
A
#
# COMPACT_ATOMS: atom_id res chain seq x y z
N MET A 1 -1.37 4.14 26.27
CA MET A 1 -0.23 3.41 26.86
C MET A 1 -0.32 1.97 26.42
N THR A 2 0.75 1.43 25.85
CA THR A 2 0.84 0.00 25.52
C THR A 2 1.12 -0.76 26.81
N LYS A 3 0.26 -1.72 27.19
CA LYS A 3 0.39 -2.45 28.46
C LYS A 3 1.24 -3.71 28.24
N ALA A 4 2.21 -3.95 29.13
CA ALA A 4 2.95 -5.20 29.17
C ALA A 4 2.10 -6.29 29.82
N GLU A 5 2.15 -7.48 29.23
CA GLU A 5 1.42 -8.66 29.67
C GLU A 5 2.40 -9.81 29.87
N LEU A 6 2.10 -10.69 30.83
CA LEU A 6 2.85 -11.92 31.03
C LEU A 6 2.16 -13.03 30.26
N HIS A 7 2.75 -13.43 29.13
CA HIS A 7 2.30 -14.60 28.37
C HIS A 7 2.81 -15.86 29.05
N ASN A 8 1.90 -16.54 29.73
CA ASN A 8 2.16 -17.80 30.40
C ASN A 8 1.11 -18.84 29.96
N PRO A 9 1.36 -19.58 28.87
CA PRO A 9 0.42 -20.58 28.37
C PRO A 9 0.24 -21.69 29.41
N SER A 10 -0.92 -21.72 30.06
CA SER A 10 -1.23 -22.56 31.24
C SER A 10 -1.06 -24.07 31.03
N ASN A 11 -1.07 -24.54 29.78
CA ASN A 11 -0.94 -25.95 29.41
C ASN A 11 0.45 -26.32 28.87
N LEU A 12 1.44 -25.43 28.98
CA LEU A 12 2.79 -25.61 28.45
C LEU A 12 3.84 -25.46 29.56
N LYS A 13 4.79 -26.40 29.61
CA LYS A 13 5.96 -26.32 30.51
C LYS A 13 7.06 -25.44 29.89
N LEU A 14 6.73 -24.19 29.60
CA LEU A 14 7.63 -23.22 28.99
C LEU A 14 7.85 -22.02 29.91
N PRO A 15 9.04 -21.40 29.92
CA PRO A 15 9.24 -20.15 30.64
C PRO A 15 8.24 -19.08 30.16
N PRO A 16 7.63 -18.30 31.08
CA PRO A 16 6.73 -17.24 30.68
C PRO A 16 7.49 -16.12 29.96
N LEU A 17 6.81 -15.45 29.02
CA LEU A 17 7.36 -14.33 28.28
C LEU A 17 6.66 -13.04 28.72
N LYS A 18 7.43 -11.99 28.98
CA LYS A 18 6.87 -10.65 29.13
C LYS A 18 6.74 -10.05 27.74
N ILE A 19 5.52 -9.76 27.30
CA ILE A 19 5.20 -9.33 25.94
C ILE A 19 4.50 -7.98 25.90
N ILE A 20 4.69 -7.24 24.80
CA ILE A 20 3.98 -6.01 24.46
C ILE A 20 3.65 -6.04 22.97
N LYS A 21 2.40 -5.75 22.60
CA LYS A 21 2.01 -5.52 21.21
C LYS A 21 1.85 -4.03 20.93
N ASN A 22 2.58 -3.49 19.94
CA ASN A 22 2.54 -2.07 19.62
C ASN A 22 1.08 -1.59 19.38
N THR A 23 0.70 -0.46 19.98
CA THR A 23 -0.67 0.10 19.88
C THR A 23 -1.07 0.39 18.44
N GLU A 24 -0.17 0.89 17.60
CA GLU A 24 -0.43 1.16 16.18
C GLU A 24 -0.68 -0.15 15.42
N ARG A 25 0.15 -1.17 15.67
CA ARG A 25 -0.02 -2.51 15.09
C ARG A 25 -1.35 -3.12 15.51
N GLN A 26 -1.67 -3.05 16.80
CA GLN A 26 -2.95 -3.53 17.34
C GLN A 26 -4.13 -2.77 16.75
N ARG A 27 -4.02 -1.46 16.50
CA ARG A 27 -5.08 -0.67 15.85
C ARG A 27 -5.28 -1.11 14.39
N ASN A 28 -4.19 -1.28 13.64
CA ASN A 28 -4.24 -1.72 12.24
C ASN A 28 -4.86 -3.13 12.14
N GLU A 29 -4.34 -4.11 12.89
CA GLU A 29 -4.88 -5.47 12.88
C GLU A 29 -6.32 -5.55 13.40
N ASN A 30 -6.77 -4.55 14.17
CA ASN A 30 -8.14 -4.47 14.63
C ASN A 30 -9.12 -3.80 13.65
N ASP A 31 -8.61 -3.20 12.57
CA ASP A 31 -9.43 -2.64 11.50
C ASP A 31 -10.31 -3.72 10.86
N SER A 32 -11.56 -3.40 10.55
CA SER A 32 -12.52 -4.36 10.00
C SER A 32 -12.09 -4.96 8.64
N PHE A 33 -11.46 -4.17 7.78
CA PHE A 33 -10.95 -4.62 6.48
C PHE A 33 -9.78 -5.58 6.72
N VAL A 34 -8.84 -5.20 7.58
CA VAL A 34 -7.66 -6.02 7.91
C VAL A 34 -8.04 -7.31 8.62
N LYS A 35 -9.00 -7.29 9.57
CA LYS A 35 -9.50 -8.51 10.21
C LYS A 35 -10.13 -9.49 9.22
N THR A 36 -10.96 -8.98 8.31
CA THR A 36 -11.58 -9.80 7.26
C THR A 36 -10.49 -10.40 6.38
N PHE A 37 -9.51 -9.58 6.03
CA PHE A 37 -8.39 -9.97 5.20
C PHE A 37 -7.51 -11.05 5.86
N ILE A 38 -7.18 -10.92 7.14
CA ILE A 38 -6.48 -11.96 7.93
C ILE A 38 -7.32 -13.26 7.93
N ARG A 39 -8.61 -13.16 8.27
CA ARG A 39 -9.51 -14.34 8.39
C ARG A 39 -9.77 -15.07 7.09
N SER A 40 -9.51 -14.45 5.94
CA SER A 40 -9.65 -15.10 4.62
C SER A 40 -8.76 -16.35 4.47
N LYS A 41 -7.65 -16.44 5.23
CA LYS A 41 -6.62 -17.49 5.12
C LYS A 41 -5.96 -17.58 3.73
N LEU A 42 -6.03 -16.49 2.96
CA LEU A 42 -5.45 -16.36 1.62
C LEU A 42 -4.10 -15.63 1.59
N LEU A 43 -3.56 -15.24 2.74
CA LEU A 43 -2.33 -14.42 2.81
C LEU A 43 -1.10 -15.08 2.17
N LEU A 44 -1.04 -16.42 2.15
CA LEU A 44 0.00 -17.19 1.46
C LEU A 44 -0.50 -17.85 0.15
N ASP A 45 -1.66 -17.46 -0.35
CA ASP A 45 -2.20 -17.98 -1.60
C ASP A 45 -1.61 -17.23 -2.80
N TYR A 46 -1.04 -17.96 -3.76
CA TYR A 46 -0.36 -17.37 -4.92
C TYR A 46 -1.30 -16.58 -5.83
N GLU A 47 -2.50 -17.11 -6.13
CA GLU A 47 -3.45 -16.41 -7.00
C GLU A 47 -3.93 -15.11 -6.34
N PHE A 48 -4.18 -15.17 -5.04
CA PHE A 48 -4.54 -14.00 -4.26
C PHE A 48 -3.39 -12.97 -4.22
N ASN A 49 -2.14 -13.43 -4.07
CA ASN A 49 -0.97 -12.56 -4.07
C ASN A 49 -0.87 -11.73 -5.35
N LYS A 50 -1.01 -12.42 -6.49
CA LYS A 50 -1.01 -11.79 -7.81
C LYS A 50 -2.13 -10.75 -7.95
N LEU A 51 -3.34 -11.09 -7.48
CA LEU A 51 -4.48 -10.18 -7.52
C LEU A 51 -4.22 -8.90 -6.72
N TYR A 52 -3.77 -8.99 -5.47
CA TYR A 52 -3.60 -7.78 -4.67
C TYR A 52 -2.49 -6.88 -5.22
N LEU A 53 -1.41 -7.44 -5.77
CA LEU A 53 -0.33 -6.64 -6.37
C LEU A 53 -0.84 -5.84 -7.56
N GLU A 54 -1.67 -6.44 -8.40
CA GLU A 54 -2.30 -5.76 -9.54
C GLU A 54 -3.22 -4.62 -9.08
N ILE A 55 -4.07 -4.86 -8.09
CA ILE A 55 -4.97 -3.84 -7.54
C ILE A 55 -4.18 -2.73 -6.85
N LEU A 56 -3.11 -3.07 -6.12
CA LEU A 56 -2.27 -2.09 -5.43
C LEU A 56 -1.65 -1.11 -6.43
N GLU A 57 -1.13 -1.61 -7.55
CA GLU A 57 -0.55 -0.78 -8.60
C GLU A 57 -1.59 0.16 -9.23
N GLN A 58 -2.76 -0.37 -9.60
CA GLN A 58 -3.86 0.43 -10.14
C GLN A 58 -4.37 1.47 -9.12
N SER A 59 -4.40 1.12 -7.85
CA SER A 59 -4.80 2.04 -6.78
C SER A 59 -3.76 3.14 -6.55
N LYS A 60 -2.46 2.85 -6.69
CA LYS A 60 -1.40 3.88 -6.64
C LYS A 60 -1.60 4.90 -7.74
N GLU A 61 -1.94 4.47 -8.96
CA GLU A 61 -2.23 5.38 -10.08
C GLU A 61 -3.40 6.34 -9.76
N ILE A 62 -4.49 5.85 -9.17
CA ILE A 62 -5.62 6.71 -8.74
C ILE A 62 -5.18 7.71 -7.66
N ARG A 63 -4.35 7.28 -6.69
CA ARG A 63 -3.85 8.13 -5.60
C ARG A 63 -2.92 9.23 -6.11
N SER A 64 -2.03 8.92 -7.05
CA SER A 64 -1.16 9.92 -7.68
C SER A 64 -1.99 11.01 -8.36
N VAL A 65 -3.07 10.63 -9.05
CA VAL A 65 -4.00 11.60 -9.64
C VAL A 65 -4.69 12.45 -8.56
N LYS A 66 -5.11 11.87 -7.44
CA LYS A 66 -5.65 12.64 -6.30
C LYS A 66 -4.66 13.73 -5.87
N ILE A 67 -3.41 13.35 -5.60
CA ILE A 67 -2.35 14.28 -5.19
C ILE A 67 -2.17 15.40 -6.22
N ILE A 68 -2.04 15.06 -7.51
CA ILE A 68 -1.88 16.04 -8.60
C ILE A 68 -3.05 17.03 -8.62
N THR A 69 -4.28 16.54 -8.59
CA THR A 69 -5.48 17.42 -8.64
C THR A 69 -5.67 18.25 -7.37
N GLU A 70 -5.09 17.82 -6.24
CA GLU A 70 -5.14 18.55 -4.98
C GLU A 70 -4.04 19.58 -4.82
N THR A 71 -2.96 19.51 -5.62
CA THR A 71 -1.88 20.51 -5.61
C THR A 71 -2.36 21.90 -6.00
N GLU A 72 -1.78 22.92 -5.36
CA GLU A 72 -2.11 24.32 -5.65
C GLU A 72 -1.85 24.71 -7.11
N LEU A 73 -0.85 24.11 -7.74
CA LEU A 73 -0.55 24.30 -9.17
C LEU A 73 -1.77 23.94 -10.05
N PHE A 74 -2.43 22.82 -9.77
CA PHE A 74 -3.58 22.37 -10.55
C PHE A 74 -4.88 23.13 -10.20
N LYS A 75 -5.03 23.52 -8.92
CA LYS A 75 -6.17 24.32 -8.42
C LYS A 75 -6.12 25.78 -8.88
N ASN A 76 -4.94 26.41 -8.88
CA ASN A 76 -4.74 27.84 -9.20
C ASN A 76 -4.42 28.12 -10.67
N TYR A 77 -4.42 27.07 -11.51
CA TYR A 77 -4.21 27.13 -12.95
C TYR A 77 -5.05 28.16 -13.75
N PRO A 78 -6.18 28.74 -13.28
CA PRO A 78 -6.86 29.82 -14.01
C PRO A 78 -6.55 31.25 -13.52
N TYR A 79 -5.91 31.46 -12.35
CA TYR A 79 -5.88 32.79 -11.70
C TYR A 79 -4.52 33.28 -11.19
N SER A 80 -3.46 32.47 -11.17
CA SER A 80 -2.14 32.90 -10.66
C SER A 80 -1.11 33.26 -11.73
N PHE A 81 -1.56 33.72 -12.92
CA PHE A 81 -0.65 34.12 -14.01
C PHE A 81 0.27 35.31 -13.67
N GLY A 82 -0.04 36.10 -12.62
CA GLY A 82 0.71 37.31 -12.27
C GLY A 82 1.79 37.16 -11.19
N LYS A 83 1.85 36.06 -10.43
CA LYS A 83 2.67 36.00 -9.20
C LYS A 83 3.67 34.85 -9.09
N LEU A 84 3.69 33.88 -10.03
CA LEU A 84 4.36 32.59 -9.79
C LEU A 84 5.58 32.27 -10.66
N PHE A 85 6.15 33.23 -11.40
CA PHE A 85 7.43 33.00 -12.08
C PHE A 85 8.57 33.78 -11.43
N ARG A 86 9.21 33.15 -10.44
CA ARG A 86 10.68 33.03 -10.47
C ARG A 86 10.99 31.88 -11.45
N PRO A 87 11.97 32.05 -12.35
CA PRO A 87 12.22 31.12 -13.44
C PRO A 87 12.68 29.77 -12.87
N VAL A 88 11.87 28.73 -13.07
CA VAL A 88 12.38 27.37 -13.00
C VAL A 88 13.21 27.18 -14.28
N LYS A 89 14.50 26.94 -14.12
CA LYS A 89 15.44 26.77 -15.25
C LYS A 89 14.96 25.62 -16.15
N LEU A 90 14.80 25.95 -17.43
CA LEU A 90 14.37 25.14 -18.57
C LEU A 90 15.28 23.93 -18.91
N GLU A 91 16.29 23.61 -18.11
CA GLU A 91 17.33 22.62 -18.45
C GLU A 91 16.87 21.16 -18.33
N LYS A 92 15.59 20.88 -18.01
CA LYS A 92 15.04 19.52 -17.87
C LYS A 92 13.90 19.19 -18.85
N LEU A 93 13.78 19.91 -19.97
CA LEU A 93 12.69 19.71 -20.92
C LEU A 93 12.79 18.37 -21.70
N GLU A 94 14.00 17.83 -21.87
CA GLU A 94 14.25 16.62 -22.65
C GLU A 94 13.65 15.35 -22.01
N ASP A 95 13.56 15.29 -20.67
CA ASP A 95 12.92 14.18 -19.95
C ASP A 95 11.40 14.10 -20.21
N TYR A 96 10.76 15.20 -20.64
CA TYR A 96 9.31 15.30 -20.90
C TYR A 96 8.92 14.99 -22.34
N LEU A 97 9.89 14.90 -23.26
CA LEU A 97 9.65 14.56 -24.67
C LEU A 97 9.57 13.04 -24.91
N HIS A 98 10.00 12.22 -23.93
CA HIS A 98 9.95 10.76 -23.98
C HIS A 98 9.23 10.15 -22.76
N PRO A 99 7.90 10.31 -22.64
CA PRO A 99 7.17 10.04 -21.40
C PRO A 99 7.01 8.54 -21.11
N LYS A 100 7.47 8.09 -19.94
CA LYS A 100 7.35 6.70 -19.46
C LYS A 100 6.18 6.48 -18.50
N SER A 101 5.73 7.52 -17.78
CA SER A 101 4.59 7.45 -16.83
C SER A 101 3.41 8.34 -17.24
N LEU A 102 2.23 8.14 -16.62
CA LEU A 102 1.05 9.00 -16.83
C LEU A 102 1.27 10.43 -16.29
N GLU A 103 2.05 10.55 -15.23
CA GLU A 103 2.47 11.82 -14.63
C GLU A 103 3.27 12.65 -15.64
N ASP A 104 4.24 12.03 -16.33
CA ASP A 104 5.03 12.68 -17.39
C ASP A 104 4.17 13.12 -18.58
N LYS A 105 3.12 12.36 -18.92
CA LYS A 105 2.19 12.72 -20.00
C LYS A 105 1.29 13.89 -19.62
N ILE A 106 0.85 13.95 -18.36
CA ILE A 106 0.02 15.06 -17.85
C ILE A 106 0.88 16.32 -17.74
N ILE A 107 2.08 16.22 -17.18
CA ILE A 107 3.02 17.34 -17.05
C ILE A 107 3.47 17.81 -18.44
N GLY A 108 3.84 16.91 -19.34
CA GLY A 108 4.25 17.25 -20.71
C GLY A 108 3.12 17.89 -21.53
N ALA A 109 1.86 17.49 -21.33
CA ALA A 109 0.71 18.14 -21.95
C ALA A 109 0.47 19.57 -21.41
N VAL A 110 0.74 19.79 -20.12
CA VAL A 110 0.67 21.11 -19.47
C VAL A 110 1.82 22.02 -19.95
N VAL A 111 3.06 21.53 -19.96
CA VAL A 111 4.27 22.28 -20.35
C VAL A 111 4.31 22.63 -21.85
N ASN A 112 3.94 21.70 -22.74
CA ASN A 112 3.85 22.01 -24.19
C ASN A 112 2.73 23.01 -24.51
N SER A 113 1.70 23.08 -23.64
CA SER A 113 0.68 24.12 -23.68
C SER A 113 1.10 25.41 -22.96
N GLU A 114 2.35 25.56 -22.54
CA GLU A 114 2.88 26.77 -21.90
C GLU A 114 3.91 27.50 -22.80
N GLU A 115 4.82 26.79 -23.48
CA GLU A 115 5.84 27.43 -24.34
C GLU A 115 5.24 28.20 -25.53
N SER A 116 4.19 27.65 -26.15
CA SER A 116 3.45 28.35 -27.20
C SER A 116 2.55 29.50 -26.68
N TRP A 117 2.37 29.62 -25.35
CA TRP A 117 1.34 30.44 -24.71
C TRP A 117 1.93 31.62 -23.91
N ILE A 118 3.15 31.48 -23.37
CA ILE A 118 3.93 32.58 -22.75
C ILE A 118 4.31 33.65 -23.80
N VAL A 119 4.56 33.23 -25.06
CA VAL A 119 4.84 34.13 -26.18
C VAL A 119 3.60 34.98 -26.54
N GLY A 120 2.39 34.45 -26.34
CA GLY A 120 1.14 35.20 -26.52
C GLY A 120 0.77 36.11 -25.32
N TYR A 121 1.09 35.69 -24.10
CA TYR A 121 0.66 36.38 -22.86
C TYR A 121 1.36 37.72 -22.60
N LYS A 122 2.64 37.86 -23.00
CA LYS A 122 3.40 39.11 -22.82
C LYS A 122 2.77 40.32 -23.54
N ASN A 123 1.86 40.10 -24.49
CA ASN A 123 1.20 41.15 -25.28
C ASN A 123 -0.26 41.41 -24.90
N LEU A 124 -0.82 40.74 -23.87
CA LEU A 124 -2.26 40.74 -23.57
C LEU A 124 -2.88 42.10 -23.21
N LYS A 125 -2.10 43.06 -22.70
CA LYS A 125 -2.61 44.43 -22.43
C LYS A 125 -3.02 45.17 -23.72
N GLN A 126 -2.55 44.72 -24.88
CA GLN A 126 -2.83 45.31 -26.19
C GLN A 126 -3.82 44.47 -27.03
N VAL A 127 -4.32 43.36 -26.49
CA VAL A 127 -5.20 42.43 -27.20
C VAL A 127 -6.67 42.85 -27.00
N PRO A 128 -7.46 43.04 -28.08
CA PRO A 128 -8.89 43.33 -27.99
C PRO A 128 -9.64 42.29 -27.14
N ASP A 129 -10.66 42.72 -26.39
CA ASP A 129 -11.39 41.86 -25.45
C ASP A 129 -11.95 40.59 -26.11
N LYS A 130 -12.39 40.70 -27.37
CA LYS A 130 -12.86 39.55 -28.18
C LYS A 130 -11.79 38.46 -28.34
N LYS A 131 -10.53 38.84 -28.59
CA LYS A 131 -9.41 37.88 -28.72
C LYS A 131 -9.01 37.27 -27.35
N ARG A 132 -9.19 38.02 -26.25
CA ARG A 132 -9.02 37.50 -24.89
C ARG A 132 -10.11 36.49 -24.52
N GLU A 133 -11.34 36.73 -24.96
CA GLU A 133 -12.47 35.83 -24.76
C GLU A 133 -12.33 34.54 -25.58
N GLU A 134 -11.97 34.65 -26.86
CA GLU A 134 -11.64 33.51 -27.73
C GLU A 134 -10.50 32.65 -27.14
N PHE A 135 -9.46 33.32 -26.61
CA PHE A 135 -8.35 32.66 -25.93
C PHE A 135 -8.81 31.93 -24.66
N SER A 136 -9.59 32.58 -23.79
CA SER A 136 -10.12 31.98 -22.56
C SER A 136 -11.00 30.76 -22.86
N ASN A 137 -11.82 30.83 -23.91
CA ASN A 137 -12.65 29.73 -24.37
C ASN A 137 -11.82 28.54 -24.90
N SER A 138 -10.71 28.80 -25.59
CA SER A 138 -9.77 27.76 -26.04
C SER A 138 -9.11 27.02 -24.87
N VAL A 139 -8.64 27.75 -23.86
CA VAL A 139 -8.07 27.18 -22.62
C VAL A 139 -9.08 26.28 -21.91
N LEU A 140 -10.32 26.77 -21.73
CA LEU A 140 -11.39 26.00 -21.09
C LEU A 140 -11.71 24.71 -21.87
N LYS A 141 -11.68 24.76 -23.21
CA LYS A 141 -11.92 23.59 -24.08
C LYS A 141 -10.82 22.54 -23.93
N THR A 142 -9.55 22.94 -23.95
CA THR A 142 -8.40 22.04 -23.75
C THR A 142 -8.45 21.42 -22.36
N ARG A 143 -8.69 22.23 -21.32
CA ARG A 143 -8.81 21.76 -19.95
C ARG A 143 -9.92 20.73 -19.77
N ARG A 144 -11.10 20.98 -20.38
CA ARG A 144 -12.22 20.03 -20.34
C ARG A 144 -11.84 18.69 -20.97
N LYS A 145 -11.05 18.68 -22.04
CA LYS A 145 -10.53 17.44 -22.64
C LYS A 145 -9.62 16.69 -21.66
N ILE A 146 -8.65 17.37 -21.05
CA ILE A 146 -7.73 16.77 -20.08
C ILE A 146 -8.49 16.20 -18.87
N ASN A 147 -9.39 16.98 -18.29
CA ASN A 147 -10.22 16.55 -17.16
C ASN A 147 -11.06 15.30 -17.52
N ASN A 148 -11.62 15.25 -18.73
CA ASN A 148 -12.36 14.09 -19.21
C ASN A 148 -11.48 12.84 -19.32
N ILE A 149 -10.26 12.98 -19.84
CA ILE A 149 -9.29 11.87 -19.94
C ILE A 149 -8.96 11.34 -18.54
N ILE A 150 -8.63 12.24 -17.60
CA ILE A 150 -8.33 11.89 -16.21
C ILE A 150 -9.51 11.15 -15.57
N ARG A 151 -10.72 11.72 -15.69
CA ARG A 151 -11.95 11.10 -15.17
C ARG A 151 -12.17 9.71 -15.73
N GLN A 152 -12.12 9.55 -17.06
CA GLN A 152 -12.33 8.28 -17.73
C GLN A 152 -11.32 7.22 -17.27
N LYS A 153 -10.05 7.62 -17.12
CA LYS A 153 -8.99 6.74 -16.64
C LYS A 153 -9.24 6.28 -15.20
N ILE A 154 -9.59 7.18 -14.28
CA ILE A 154 -9.93 6.79 -12.89
C ILE A 154 -11.12 5.83 -12.87
N CYS A 155 -12.22 6.16 -13.56
CA CYS A 155 -13.40 5.29 -13.59
C CYS A 155 -13.08 3.92 -14.20
N LYS A 156 -12.24 3.88 -15.23
CA LYS A 156 -11.78 2.63 -15.85
C LYS A 156 -10.96 1.79 -14.88
N LEU A 157 -9.96 2.37 -14.22
CA LEU A 157 -9.14 1.67 -13.21
C LEU A 157 -9.99 1.14 -12.06
N SER A 158 -10.87 1.99 -11.54
CA SER A 158 -11.84 1.60 -10.51
C SER A 158 -12.69 0.41 -10.91
N SER A 159 -13.17 0.38 -12.16
CA SER A 159 -14.01 -0.71 -12.66
C SER A 159 -13.20 -2.00 -12.84
N ILE A 160 -11.96 -1.90 -13.32
CA ILE A 160 -11.05 -3.05 -13.46
C ILE A 160 -10.80 -3.68 -12.09
N MET A 161 -10.43 -2.88 -11.08
CA MET A 161 -10.20 -3.37 -9.72
C MET A 161 -11.45 -4.04 -9.13
N LEU A 162 -12.61 -3.39 -9.23
CA LEU A 162 -13.86 -3.94 -8.71
C LEU A 162 -14.20 -5.28 -9.38
N ASN A 163 -14.08 -5.36 -10.70
CA ASN A 163 -14.37 -6.58 -11.46
C ASN A 163 -13.38 -7.70 -11.12
N ALA A 164 -12.09 -7.38 -10.97
CA ALA A 164 -11.06 -8.36 -10.60
C ALA A 164 -11.31 -8.95 -9.20
N VAL A 165 -11.64 -8.10 -8.22
CA VAL A 165 -12.01 -8.55 -6.87
C VAL A 165 -13.26 -9.41 -6.90
N SER A 166 -14.32 -8.93 -7.57
CA SER A 166 -15.60 -9.64 -7.64
C SER A 166 -15.45 -11.02 -8.29
N ALA A 167 -14.72 -11.09 -9.42
CA ALA A 167 -14.44 -12.35 -10.10
C ALA A 167 -13.67 -13.34 -9.23
N PHE A 168 -12.71 -12.85 -8.43
CA PHE A 168 -11.97 -13.68 -7.49
C PHE A 168 -12.85 -14.16 -6.33
N GLU A 169 -13.64 -13.27 -5.72
CA GLU A 169 -14.60 -13.59 -4.65
C GLU A 169 -15.61 -14.65 -5.11
N ASP A 170 -16.14 -14.49 -6.33
CA ASP A 170 -17.06 -15.44 -6.96
C ASP A 170 -16.42 -16.81 -7.22
N LYS A 171 -15.17 -16.84 -7.71
CA LYS A 171 -14.40 -18.07 -7.97
C LYS A 171 -14.07 -18.80 -6.67
N ARG A 172 -13.66 -18.07 -5.63
CA ARG A 172 -13.15 -18.64 -4.37
C ARG A 172 -14.21 -18.78 -3.28
N LYS A 173 -15.43 -18.27 -3.51
CA LYS A 173 -16.54 -18.24 -2.53
C LYS A 173 -16.10 -17.64 -1.19
N THR A 174 -15.42 -16.51 -1.28
CA THR A 174 -14.86 -15.78 -0.13
C THR A 174 -15.13 -14.30 -0.28
N GLN A 175 -15.17 -13.58 0.83
CA GLN A 175 -15.28 -12.13 0.84
C GLN A 175 -13.96 -11.54 1.31
N LEU A 176 -13.30 -10.79 0.43
CA LEU A 176 -12.00 -10.17 0.68
C LEU A 176 -12.16 -8.84 1.41
N SER A 177 -13.16 -8.03 1.01
CA SER A 177 -13.36 -6.66 1.52
C SER A 177 -12.05 -5.87 1.56
N ILE A 178 -11.34 -5.76 0.43
CA ILE A 178 -10.04 -5.05 0.33
C ILE A 178 -10.13 -3.68 -0.35
N LEU A 179 -11.28 -3.34 -0.93
CA LEU A 179 -11.52 -2.08 -1.62
C LEU A 179 -12.30 -1.11 -0.71
N SER A 180 -11.87 0.15 -0.68
CA SER A 180 -12.64 1.28 -0.19
C SER A 180 -13.44 1.90 -1.33
N ALA A 181 -14.68 2.30 -1.05
CA ALA A 181 -15.53 3.04 -1.96
C ALA A 181 -15.56 4.52 -1.59
N THR A 182 -15.49 5.41 -2.59
CA THR A 182 -15.76 6.85 -2.44
C THR A 182 -16.55 7.36 -3.65
N VAL A 183 -17.00 8.60 -3.60
CA VAL A 183 -17.74 9.25 -4.69
C VAL A 183 -17.00 10.49 -5.14
N LEU A 184 -16.47 10.45 -6.37
CA LEU A 184 -15.91 11.63 -7.01
C LEU A 184 -17.00 12.67 -7.24
N GLN A 185 -16.74 13.89 -6.80
CA GLN A 185 -17.57 15.05 -7.11
C GLN A 185 -16.95 15.76 -8.31
N ILE A 186 -17.68 15.87 -9.41
CA ILE A 186 -17.15 16.30 -10.71
C ILE A 186 -17.94 17.50 -11.22
N CYS A 187 -17.26 18.56 -11.63
CA CYS A 187 -17.92 19.73 -12.21
C CYS A 187 -18.68 19.38 -13.50
N LYS A 188 -19.96 19.75 -13.58
CA LYS A 188 -20.78 19.53 -14.79
C LYS A 188 -20.28 20.33 -16.00
N LYS A 189 -19.72 21.52 -15.77
CA LYS A 189 -19.28 22.45 -16.83
C LYS A 189 -17.97 22.02 -17.49
N CYS A 190 -16.95 21.67 -16.70
CA CYS A 190 -15.60 21.41 -17.21
C CYS A 190 -15.03 20.03 -16.87
N SER A 191 -15.83 19.18 -16.23
CA SER A 191 -15.46 17.80 -15.85
C SER A 191 -14.29 17.69 -14.88
N ALA A 192 -13.85 18.80 -14.28
CA ALA A 192 -12.81 18.80 -13.25
C ALA A 192 -13.28 18.01 -12.02
N ILE A 193 -12.36 17.27 -11.42
CA ILE A 193 -12.60 16.62 -10.13
C ILE A 193 -12.50 17.70 -9.05
N ILE A 194 -13.58 17.86 -8.30
CA ILE A 194 -13.74 18.87 -7.25
C ILE A 194 -13.33 18.31 -5.90
N SER A 195 -13.66 17.04 -5.65
CA SER A 195 -13.34 16.35 -4.41
C SER A 195 -13.28 14.84 -4.65
N PHE A 196 -12.32 14.18 -4.01
CA PHE A 196 -12.24 12.72 -3.86
C PHE A 196 -12.96 12.21 -2.61
N GLU A 197 -13.49 13.13 -1.80
CA GLU A 197 -14.08 12.87 -0.50
C GLU A 197 -15.51 13.43 -0.41
N LYS A 198 -16.01 13.59 0.82
CA LYS A 198 -17.27 14.29 1.08
C LYS A 198 -17.28 15.65 0.39
N PHE A 199 -18.45 15.99 -0.14
CA PHE A 199 -18.68 17.28 -0.78
C PHE A 199 -18.33 18.43 0.16
N LYS A 200 -17.63 19.44 -0.38
CA LYS A 200 -17.32 20.70 0.29
C LYS A 200 -17.62 21.83 -0.68
N VAL A 201 -18.16 22.93 -0.15
CA VAL A 201 -18.37 24.16 -0.93
C VAL A 201 -17.04 24.59 -1.53
N SER A 202 -17.02 24.80 -2.83
CA SER A 202 -15.79 25.12 -3.56
C SER A 202 -16.08 25.87 -4.84
N THR A 203 -15.06 26.56 -5.34
CA THR A 203 -15.09 27.16 -6.68
C THR A 203 -14.31 26.25 -7.61
N CYS A 204 -14.97 25.79 -8.67
CA CYS A 204 -14.32 25.01 -9.70
C CYS A 204 -13.30 25.87 -10.43
N THR A 205 -12.28 25.23 -10.97
CA THR A 205 -11.26 25.85 -11.79
C THR A 205 -11.77 26.45 -13.12
N CYS A 206 -13.04 26.23 -13.48
CA CYS A 206 -13.69 26.97 -14.58
C CYS A 206 -14.50 28.19 -14.11
N GLY A 207 -14.30 28.61 -12.85
CA GLY A 207 -14.98 29.74 -12.20
C GLY A 207 -16.37 29.43 -11.66
N ASP A 208 -16.87 28.20 -11.83
CA ASP A 208 -18.21 27.84 -11.39
C ASP A 208 -18.27 27.65 -9.87
N ARG A 209 -19.23 28.30 -9.20
CA ARG A 209 -19.37 28.24 -7.74
C ARG A 209 -20.29 27.07 -7.38
N ILE A 210 -19.70 26.05 -6.75
CA ILE A 210 -20.39 24.80 -6.43
C ILE A 210 -20.68 24.80 -4.93
N VAL A 211 -21.95 25.00 -4.58
CA VAL A 211 -22.43 25.12 -3.20
C VAL A 211 -23.19 23.88 -2.72
N ASN A 212 -23.64 23.00 -3.63
CA ASN A 212 -24.31 21.75 -3.27
C ASN A 212 -24.02 20.60 -4.27
N THR A 213 -24.42 19.38 -3.89
CA THR A 213 -24.18 18.15 -4.67
C THR A 213 -25.00 18.07 -5.97
N SER A 214 -26.12 18.78 -6.09
CA SER A 214 -26.91 18.79 -7.34
C SER A 214 -26.18 19.47 -8.51
N GLN A 215 -25.18 20.30 -8.21
CA GLN A 215 -24.37 21.03 -9.20
C GLN A 215 -23.19 20.20 -9.74
N VAL A 216 -22.96 19.00 -9.21
CA VAL A 216 -21.88 18.10 -9.64
C VAL A 216 -22.42 16.82 -10.25
N THR A 217 -21.59 16.18 -11.08
CA THR A 217 -21.75 14.78 -11.45
C THR A 217 -21.06 13.94 -10.38
N GLN A 218 -21.73 12.88 -9.94
CA GLN A 218 -21.19 11.95 -8.96
C GLN A 218 -20.77 10.67 -9.67
N ALA A 219 -19.56 10.18 -9.38
CA ALA A 219 -19.08 8.91 -9.90
C ALA A 219 -18.52 8.07 -8.74
N PRO A 220 -19.11 6.90 -8.42
CA PRO A 220 -18.53 6.01 -7.44
C PRO A 220 -17.22 5.47 -7.99
N ILE A 221 -16.19 5.46 -7.14
CA ILE A 221 -14.92 4.84 -7.45
C ILE A 221 -14.47 3.96 -6.29
N TYR A 222 -13.70 2.94 -6.63
CA TYR A 222 -13.13 1.97 -5.73
C TYR A 222 -11.62 2.04 -5.83
N TYR A 223 -10.95 1.89 -4.70
CA TYR A 223 -9.50 1.88 -4.61
C TYR A 223 -9.08 1.02 -3.42
N PHE A 224 -7.81 0.64 -3.34
CA PHE A 224 -7.32 -0.25 -2.29
C PHE A 224 -7.43 0.44 -0.93
N ASN A 225 -7.99 -0.25 0.06
CA ASN A 225 -8.19 0.29 1.41
C ASN A 225 -6.85 0.63 2.11
N ASP A 226 -6.77 1.82 2.71
CA ASP A 226 -5.54 2.34 3.36
C ASP A 226 -5.02 1.46 4.49
N SER A 227 -5.90 0.95 5.36
CA SER A 227 -5.52 0.08 6.46
C SER A 227 -4.90 -1.22 5.95
N VAL A 228 -5.46 -1.78 4.87
CA VAL A 228 -4.93 -2.99 4.22
C VAL A 228 -3.60 -2.71 3.50
N ILE A 229 -3.43 -1.56 2.83
CA ILE A 229 -2.12 -1.18 2.28
C ILE A 229 -1.07 -1.11 3.37
N ASN A 230 -1.35 -0.40 4.46
CA ASN A 230 -0.41 -0.29 5.58
C ASN A 230 -0.05 -1.66 6.17
N PHE A 231 -1.03 -2.57 6.26
CA PHE A 231 -0.81 -3.96 6.67
C PHE A 231 0.09 -4.75 5.69
N LEU A 232 -0.05 -4.51 4.40
CA LEU A 232 0.77 -5.12 3.35
C LEU A 232 2.20 -4.57 3.34
N GLU A 233 2.36 -3.25 3.37
CA GLU A 233 3.65 -2.55 3.31
C GLU A 233 4.52 -2.82 4.53
N LYS A 234 3.91 -2.96 5.71
CA LYS A 234 4.60 -3.35 6.95
C LYS A 234 4.91 -4.85 7.05
N ASN A 235 4.66 -5.62 5.98
CA ASN A 235 4.87 -7.07 5.92
C ASN A 235 4.07 -7.90 6.94
N CYS A 236 3.11 -7.30 7.65
CA CYS A 236 2.31 -7.99 8.67
C CYS A 236 1.49 -9.15 8.07
N TRP A 237 1.08 -9.01 6.81
CA TRP A 237 0.40 -10.07 6.06
C TRP A 237 1.20 -11.37 6.01
N PHE A 238 2.53 -11.29 5.93
CA PHE A 238 3.36 -12.48 5.79
C PHE A 238 3.43 -13.23 7.12
N GLU A 239 3.58 -12.50 8.22
CA GLU A 239 3.61 -13.03 9.58
C GLU A 239 2.29 -13.75 9.92
N HIS A 240 1.15 -13.11 9.64
CA HIS A 240 -0.18 -13.74 9.80
C HIS A 240 -0.37 -14.92 8.86
N GLY A 241 0.21 -14.87 7.66
CA GLY A 241 0.23 -15.98 6.71
C GLY A 241 0.96 -17.21 7.27
N VAL A 242 2.15 -17.01 7.83
CA VAL A 242 2.95 -18.05 8.50
C VAL A 242 2.20 -18.58 9.73
N ALA A 243 1.56 -17.72 10.52
CA ALA A 243 0.73 -18.14 11.64
C ALA A 243 -0.42 -19.06 11.21
N HIS A 244 -1.13 -18.73 10.12
CA HIS A 244 -2.16 -19.62 9.55
C HIS A 244 -1.60 -20.96 9.08
N LEU A 245 -0.38 -20.97 8.55
CA LEU A 245 0.31 -22.20 8.17
C LEU A 245 0.54 -23.05 9.43
N LEU A 246 1.15 -22.49 10.47
CA LEU A 246 1.45 -23.15 11.74
C LEU A 246 0.20 -23.68 12.46
N HIS A 247 -0.91 -22.94 12.42
CA HIS A 247 -2.19 -23.39 12.98
C HIS A 247 -2.68 -24.71 12.36
N LYS A 248 -2.32 -25.04 11.11
CA LYS A 248 -2.65 -26.34 10.50
C LYS A 248 -1.92 -27.52 11.14
N LYS A 249 -0.85 -27.27 11.88
CA LYS A 249 -0.11 -28.25 12.70
C LYS A 249 -0.54 -28.23 14.18
N ASN A 250 -1.63 -27.53 14.53
CA ASN A 250 -2.07 -27.34 15.91
C ASN A 250 -1.01 -26.67 16.81
N ILE A 251 -0.17 -25.82 16.20
CA ILE A 251 0.82 -25.01 16.91
C ILE A 251 0.15 -23.68 17.26
N GLU A 252 0.21 -23.24 18.51
CA GLU A 252 -0.33 -21.94 18.91
C GLU A 252 0.62 -20.82 18.50
N THR A 253 0.09 -19.64 18.16
CA THR A 253 0.93 -18.54 17.71
C THR A 253 0.59 -17.20 18.36
N LEU A 254 1.63 -16.40 18.58
CA LEU A 254 1.53 -14.96 18.82
C LEU A 254 2.21 -14.24 17.68
N VAL A 255 1.49 -13.36 16.99
CA VAL A 255 1.99 -12.64 15.82
C VAL A 255 2.37 -11.22 16.22
N GLY A 256 3.57 -10.79 15.85
CA GLY A 256 3.96 -9.39 15.86
C GLY A 256 4.06 -8.79 17.24
N VAL A 257 4.76 -9.47 18.15
CA VAL A 257 4.86 -9.06 19.56
C VAL A 257 6.30 -8.73 19.90
N ASN A 258 6.47 -7.75 20.79
CA ASN A 258 7.76 -7.45 21.39
C ASN A 258 7.91 -8.28 22.66
N VAL A 259 9.06 -8.92 22.83
CA VAL A 259 9.40 -9.73 24.00
C VAL A 259 10.58 -9.10 24.73
N LEU A 260 10.50 -9.04 26.05
CA LEU A 260 11.62 -8.55 26.87
C LEU A 260 12.72 -9.62 26.95
N GLY A 261 13.92 -9.29 26.49
CA GLY A 261 15.12 -10.11 26.63
C GLY A 261 15.76 -10.01 28.01
N HIS A 262 16.71 -10.92 28.30
CA HIS A 262 17.50 -10.94 29.53
C HIS A 262 18.34 -9.66 29.69
N SER A 263 18.73 -9.03 28.57
CA SER A 263 19.41 -7.74 28.54
C SER A 263 18.55 -6.54 29.01
N GLY A 264 17.23 -6.73 29.15
CA GLY A 264 16.28 -5.63 29.41
C GLY A 264 15.82 -4.91 28.14
N VAL A 265 16.27 -5.34 26.95
CA VAL A 265 15.84 -4.80 25.66
C VAL A 265 14.58 -5.52 25.15
N TRP A 266 13.68 -4.77 24.53
CA TRP A 266 12.51 -5.32 23.85
C TRP A 266 12.86 -5.71 22.41
N HIS A 267 12.58 -6.96 22.05
CA HIS A 267 12.80 -7.49 20.71
C HIS A 267 11.47 -7.80 20.03
N GLU A 268 11.24 -7.24 18.84
CA GLU A 268 10.12 -7.66 18.00
C GLU A 268 10.39 -9.06 17.43
N ILE A 269 9.46 -9.97 17.67
CA ILE A 269 9.40 -11.32 17.12
C ILE A 269 8.14 -11.42 16.25
N ASP A 270 8.34 -11.72 14.97
CA ASP A 270 7.26 -11.74 13.98
C ASP A 270 6.22 -12.82 14.29
N VAL A 271 6.67 -14.04 14.59
CA VAL A 271 5.79 -15.10 15.09
C VAL A 271 6.47 -15.87 16.20
N ILE A 272 5.83 -15.95 17.36
CA ILE A 272 6.17 -16.91 18.41
C ILE A 272 5.26 -18.11 18.22
N ALA A 273 5.84 -19.29 18.12
CA ALA A 273 5.12 -20.53 17.87
C ALA A 273 5.35 -21.51 19.02
N GLU A 274 4.26 -22.10 19.53
CA GLU A 274 4.26 -22.94 20.71
C GLU A 274 3.53 -24.26 20.42
N SER A 275 4.27 -25.38 20.47
CA SER A 275 3.70 -26.71 20.27
C SER A 275 3.27 -27.31 21.60
N ARG A 276 1.96 -27.52 21.76
CA ARG A 276 1.38 -28.25 22.92
C ARG A 276 1.84 -29.69 22.99
N LYS A 277 2.02 -30.33 21.84
CA LYS A 277 2.40 -31.73 21.75
C LYS A 277 3.80 -31.98 22.29
N ASN A 278 4.75 -31.11 21.95
CA ASN A 278 6.16 -31.30 22.27
C ASN A 278 6.66 -30.42 23.41
N HIS A 279 5.80 -29.52 23.93
CA HIS A 279 6.18 -28.48 24.90
C HIS A 279 7.38 -27.65 24.44
N THR A 280 7.42 -27.33 23.14
CA THR A 280 8.50 -26.55 22.53
C THR A 280 8.01 -25.17 22.11
N ARG A 281 8.94 -24.20 22.16
CA ARG A 281 8.77 -22.86 21.62
C ARG A 281 9.84 -22.61 20.58
N PHE A 282 9.44 -22.05 19.45
CA PHE A 282 10.37 -21.54 18.45
C PHE A 282 9.90 -20.19 17.94
N PHE A 283 10.85 -19.40 17.46
CA PHE A 283 10.57 -18.10 16.87
C PHE A 283 10.60 -18.18 15.37
N CYS A 284 9.84 -17.31 14.72
CA CYS A 284 9.90 -17.12 13.30
C CYS A 284 10.17 -15.65 12.98
N GLU A 285 10.98 -15.42 11.97
CA GLU A 285 11.16 -14.13 11.29
C GLU A 285 10.64 -14.29 9.85
N CYS A 286 9.97 -13.27 9.33
CA CYS A 286 9.30 -13.29 8.03
C CYS A 286 9.90 -12.18 7.14
N LYS A 287 10.49 -12.56 6.01
CA LYS A 287 11.12 -11.62 5.07
C LYS A 287 10.54 -11.76 3.67
N ASN A 288 10.07 -10.67 3.09
CA ASN A 288 9.60 -10.65 1.70
C ASN A 288 10.74 -10.38 0.68
N THR A 289 11.99 -10.61 1.09
CA THR A 289 13.21 -10.36 0.32
C THR A 289 14.23 -11.49 0.52
N ASN A 290 15.32 -11.46 -0.23
CA ASN A 290 16.45 -12.37 -0.01
C ASN A 290 17.02 -12.22 1.41
N ILE A 291 17.44 -13.34 2.00
CA ILE A 291 18.02 -13.38 3.33
C ILE A 291 19.51 -13.01 3.28
N THR A 292 19.92 -12.12 4.20
CA THR A 292 21.33 -11.71 4.35
C THR A 292 21.97 -12.34 5.59
N GLU A 293 23.30 -12.27 5.71
CA GLU A 293 24.01 -12.70 6.92
C GLU A 293 23.55 -11.89 8.14
N SER A 294 23.32 -10.59 7.95
CA SER A 294 22.84 -9.68 8.99
C SER A 294 21.50 -10.13 9.56
N ASP A 295 20.56 -10.54 8.71
CA ASP A 295 19.25 -11.05 9.15
C ASP A 295 19.42 -12.27 10.08
N VAL A 296 20.31 -13.20 9.72
CA VAL A 296 20.60 -14.39 10.53
C VAL A 296 21.23 -14.02 11.87
N PHE A 297 22.20 -13.11 11.88
CA PHE A 297 22.87 -12.69 13.13
C PHE A 297 21.93 -11.91 14.05
N ILE A 298 21.16 -10.96 13.51
CA ILE A 298 20.18 -10.19 14.27
C ILE A 298 19.15 -11.14 14.88
N PHE A 299 18.57 -12.04 14.08
CA PHE A 299 17.56 -12.98 14.57
C PHE A 299 18.13 -13.95 15.62
N SER A 300 19.33 -14.49 15.40
CA SER A 300 20.03 -15.31 16.39
C SER A 300 20.31 -14.55 17.69
N GLY A 301 20.67 -13.27 17.61
CA GLY A 301 20.87 -12.41 18.78
C GLY A 301 19.58 -12.23 19.59
N LYS A 302 18.46 -11.92 18.91
CA LYS A 302 17.12 -11.85 19.54
C LYS A 302 16.78 -13.17 20.25
N MET A 303 16.98 -14.30 19.57
CA MET A 303 16.68 -15.62 20.11
C MET A 303 17.48 -15.93 21.38
N ILE A 304 18.80 -15.71 21.35
CA ILE A 304 19.67 -15.94 22.52
C ILE A 304 19.26 -15.05 23.68
N ASP A 305 19.06 -13.75 23.43
CA ASP A 305 18.71 -12.80 24.48
C ASP A 305 17.33 -13.05 25.08
N VAL A 306 16.37 -13.62 24.34
CA VAL A 306 15.06 -13.99 24.89
C VAL A 306 15.06 -15.41 25.50
N GLY A 307 16.04 -16.26 25.15
CA GLY A 307 16.13 -17.64 25.63
C GLY A 307 15.40 -18.67 24.76
N CYS A 308 15.32 -18.44 23.44
CA CYS A 308 14.78 -19.38 22.46
C CYS A 308 15.92 -20.12 21.75
N THR A 309 15.83 -21.44 21.66
CA THR A 309 16.91 -22.30 21.11
C THR A 309 16.71 -22.66 19.64
N ARG A 310 15.52 -22.42 19.09
CA ARG A 310 15.12 -22.80 17.73
C ARG A 310 14.44 -21.65 16.99
N GLY A 311 14.82 -21.46 15.73
CA GLY A 311 14.28 -20.39 14.89
C GLY A 311 13.97 -20.85 13.47
N TYR A 312 13.05 -20.14 12.82
CA TYR A 312 12.74 -20.30 11.41
C TYR A 312 12.73 -18.94 10.72
N ILE A 313 13.37 -18.82 9.56
CA ILE A 313 13.22 -17.64 8.71
C ILE A 313 12.36 -18.06 7.52
N PHE A 314 11.16 -17.49 7.41
CA PHE A 314 10.30 -17.68 6.24
C PHE A 314 10.60 -16.59 5.23
N THR A 315 10.77 -16.96 3.97
CA THR A 315 11.00 -16.00 2.90
C THR A 315 10.24 -16.28 1.62
N THR A 316 9.84 -15.21 0.95
CA THR A 316 9.26 -15.29 -0.40
C THR A 316 10.33 -15.44 -1.48
N SER A 317 11.63 -15.23 -1.18
CA SER A 317 12.73 -15.44 -2.14
C SER A 317 12.80 -16.89 -2.60
N GLU A 318 13.13 -17.10 -3.88
CA GLU A 318 13.14 -18.45 -4.46
C GLU A 318 14.36 -19.28 -4.07
N SER A 319 15.51 -18.64 -3.89
CA SER A 319 16.72 -19.32 -3.43
C SER A 319 17.55 -18.41 -2.53
N ASP A 320 18.13 -19.02 -1.50
CA ASP A 320 19.10 -18.38 -0.62
C ASP A 320 20.48 -18.97 -0.89
N GLN A 321 21.52 -18.16 -0.69
CA GLN A 321 22.88 -18.58 -0.99
C GLN A 321 23.31 -19.70 -0.03
N PRO A 322 24.05 -20.75 -0.48
CA PRO A 322 24.42 -21.89 0.36
C PRO A 322 25.18 -21.53 1.64
N ASN A 323 26.01 -20.48 1.61
CA ASN A 323 26.71 -19.93 2.78
C ASN A 323 25.74 -19.40 3.84
N ILE A 324 24.67 -18.71 3.44
CA ILE A 324 23.64 -18.18 4.35
C ILE A 324 22.88 -19.32 5.02
N ILE A 325 22.49 -20.33 4.24
CA ILE A 325 21.83 -21.54 4.77
C ILE A 325 22.72 -22.24 5.79
N ARG A 326 24.01 -22.39 5.50
CA ARG A 326 24.98 -22.99 6.42
C ARG A 326 25.14 -22.17 7.70
N LEU A 327 25.22 -20.84 7.58
CA LEU A 327 25.30 -19.92 8.71
C LEU A 327 24.05 -20.02 9.59
N ALA A 328 22.85 -19.98 9.00
CA ALA A 328 21.59 -20.11 9.71
C ALA A 328 21.51 -21.43 10.48
N ARG A 329 21.87 -22.55 9.84
CA ARG A 329 21.90 -23.87 10.49
C ARG A 329 22.87 -23.91 11.69
N ALA A 330 24.04 -23.27 11.58
CA ALA A 330 24.98 -23.17 12.68
C ALA A 330 24.44 -22.35 13.88
N LYS A 331 23.37 -21.58 13.68
CA LYS A 331 22.63 -20.83 14.70
C LYS A 331 21.30 -21.47 15.08
N ASN A 332 21.08 -22.74 14.73
CA ASN A 332 19.82 -23.47 14.91
C ASN A 332 18.61 -22.82 14.23
N ILE A 333 18.85 -22.11 13.13
CA ILE A 333 17.81 -21.47 12.31
C ILE A 333 17.65 -22.23 10.99
N ASP A 334 16.42 -22.62 10.66
CA ASP A 334 16.09 -23.15 9.34
C ASP A 334 15.45 -22.08 8.47
N ILE A 335 15.90 -21.97 7.22
CA ILE A 335 15.32 -21.05 6.24
C ILE A 335 14.31 -21.82 5.38
N ILE A 336 13.08 -21.29 5.31
CA ILE A 336 11.98 -21.82 4.51
C ILE A 336 11.69 -20.81 3.39
N SER A 337 12.33 -21.04 2.24
CA SER A 337 12.22 -20.18 1.06
C SER A 337 11.05 -20.54 0.16
N SER A 338 10.74 -19.65 -0.78
CA SER A 338 9.72 -19.80 -1.82
C SER A 338 8.32 -20.09 -1.26
N VAL A 339 7.95 -19.42 -0.16
CA VAL A 339 6.70 -19.71 0.58
C VAL A 339 5.43 -19.62 -0.29
N PHE A 340 5.41 -18.80 -1.34
CA PHE A 340 4.28 -18.75 -2.27
C PHE A 340 4.22 -19.90 -3.28
N ASN A 341 5.39 -20.45 -3.65
CA ASN A 341 5.51 -21.36 -4.77
C ASN A 341 5.49 -22.83 -4.33
N LYS A 342 5.69 -23.09 -3.04
CA LYS A 342 5.69 -24.45 -2.46
C LYS A 342 4.30 -24.85 -1.99
N ASP A 343 4.00 -26.13 -2.14
CA ASP A 343 2.80 -26.73 -1.55
C ASP A 343 2.84 -26.57 -0.02
N LYS A 344 1.67 -26.27 0.58
CA LYS A 344 1.55 -26.05 2.03
C LYS A 344 2.02 -27.27 2.83
N LYS A 345 1.84 -28.50 2.32
CA LYS A 345 2.32 -29.72 2.95
C LYS A 345 3.84 -29.74 3.03
N ILE A 346 4.53 -29.38 1.94
CA ILE A 346 6.00 -29.31 1.89
C ILE A 346 6.51 -28.26 2.90
N LEU A 347 5.86 -27.09 2.94
CA LEU A 347 6.21 -26.04 3.91
C LEU A 347 6.04 -26.51 5.36
N LEU A 348 4.97 -27.25 5.64
CA LEU A 348 4.73 -27.81 6.97
C LEU A 348 5.75 -28.90 7.33
N GLU A 349 6.10 -29.78 6.41
CA GLU A 349 7.09 -30.85 6.62
C GLU A 349 8.49 -30.31 6.94
N ALA A 350 8.83 -29.12 6.43
CA ALA A 350 10.09 -28.44 6.75
C ALA A 350 10.19 -28.00 8.22
N ILE A 351 9.05 -27.83 8.91
CA ILE A 351 9.00 -27.37 10.31
C ILE A 351 9.16 -28.57 11.23
N LYS A 352 10.30 -28.64 11.92
CA LYS A 352 10.64 -29.65 12.92
C LYS A 352 10.27 -29.15 14.32
N GLU A 353 9.50 -29.93 15.06
CA GLU A 353 9.02 -29.57 16.40
C GLU A 353 9.91 -30.14 17.53
N ASN A 354 11.11 -30.62 17.18
CA ASN A 354 12.02 -31.38 18.06
C ASN A 354 12.94 -30.49 18.88
#